data_AF-A0A9Q1C7S4-F1
#
_entry.id   AF-A0A9Q1C7S4-F1
#
_cell.length_a   1.000
_cell.length_b   1.000
_cell.length_c   1.000
_cell.angle_alpha   90.00
_cell.angle_beta   90.00
_cell.angle_gamma   90.00
#
_symmetry.space_group_name_H-M   'P 1'
#
loop_
_entity.id
_entity.type
_entity.pdbx_description
1 polymer ?
#
loop_
_entity_poly.entity_id
_entity_poly.type
_entity_poly.pdbx_seq_one_letter_code
_entity_poly.pdbx_strand_id
1 'polypeptide(L)'
;MSFEKTFDVVKFLTQSSQKEIEIEAAYYRKSPNIIFLPGGFQFVRHVRGYLSMGSVVSAWAYNSFILPKLVLFPLWQDSYLSFFPVFAFCSLAFITGMLLLRCIFSDPGRIPFSERATSADQLNWTHCQRCLIQRPLKSHHCSKCQRCIRKMDHHCPWINNCVGEDNQWLFLLLVFYGSMLSVYGLILDVLYFYVFPKCISCPRESLLFEYQQFLMYGVFASGICLLFVCSSQVFTQSVNIIVDKTTVESLIFARKPLSERPPDNTSAYDKFRIVCGPGPIWKWFNPFRRKRWKPYFVYQQHQV
;
A
#
# COMPACT_ATOMS: atom_id res chain seq x y z
N MET A 1 40.66 -23.54 -18.94
CA MET A 1 39.35 -23.46 -18.25
C MET A 1 38.29 -23.56 -19.33
N SER A 2 37.83 -24.78 -19.60
CA SER A 2 37.16 -25.17 -20.84
C SER A 2 35.66 -24.83 -20.89
N PHE A 3 35.19 -24.68 -22.12
CA PHE A 3 33.82 -24.46 -22.60
C PHE A 3 32.73 -25.33 -21.91
N GLU A 4 33.11 -26.47 -21.31
CA GLU A 4 32.22 -27.38 -20.59
C GLU A 4 31.61 -26.75 -19.32
N LYS A 5 32.38 -25.96 -18.56
CA LYS A 5 31.84 -25.28 -17.36
C LYS A 5 30.81 -24.20 -17.69
N THR A 6 30.91 -23.59 -18.88
CA THR A 6 29.97 -22.55 -19.33
C THR A 6 28.65 -23.16 -19.77
N PHE A 7 28.68 -24.35 -20.37
CA PHE A 7 27.47 -25.08 -20.80
C PHE A 7 26.63 -25.53 -19.60
N ASP A 8 27.26 -25.99 -18.51
CA ASP A 8 26.57 -26.38 -17.28
C ASP A 8 25.90 -25.20 -16.57
N VAL A 9 26.54 -24.03 -16.53
CA VAL A 9 25.93 -22.82 -15.95
C VAL A 9 24.75 -22.36 -16.80
N VAL A 10 24.88 -22.33 -18.13
CA VAL A 10 23.75 -21.95 -19.01
C VAL A 10 22.60 -22.93 -18.88
N LYS A 11 22.88 -24.24 -18.82
CA LYS A 11 21.86 -25.30 -18.68
C LYS A 11 21.20 -25.29 -17.30
N PHE A 12 21.96 -25.00 -16.24
CA PHE A 12 21.46 -24.77 -14.89
C PHE A 12 20.59 -23.50 -14.83
N LEU A 13 21.03 -22.41 -15.45
CA LEU A 13 20.27 -21.15 -15.51
C LEU A 13 18.99 -21.29 -16.35
N THR A 14 19.04 -22.03 -17.46
CA THR A 14 17.84 -22.33 -18.27
C THR A 14 16.91 -23.31 -17.58
N GLN A 15 17.40 -24.36 -16.93
CA GLN A 15 16.55 -25.25 -16.12
C GLN A 15 15.97 -24.54 -14.91
N SER A 16 16.74 -23.69 -14.22
CA SER A 16 16.27 -22.84 -13.13
C SER A 16 15.19 -21.88 -13.63
N SER A 17 15.43 -21.18 -14.75
CA SER A 17 14.45 -20.25 -15.32
C SER A 17 13.20 -20.98 -15.82
N GLN A 18 13.34 -22.16 -16.42
CA GLN A 18 12.22 -22.92 -16.97
C GLN A 18 11.35 -23.52 -15.86
N LYS A 19 11.97 -23.95 -14.75
CA LYS A 19 11.26 -24.40 -13.55
C LYS A 19 10.58 -23.23 -12.83
N GLU A 20 11.23 -22.07 -12.75
CA GLU A 20 10.61 -20.82 -12.25
C GLU A 20 9.41 -20.41 -13.10
N ILE A 21 9.54 -20.48 -14.44
CA ILE A 21 8.45 -20.19 -15.40
C ILE A 21 7.30 -21.20 -15.24
N GLU A 22 7.57 -22.48 -15.01
CA GLU A 22 6.53 -23.49 -14.77
C GLU A 22 5.81 -23.30 -13.43
N ILE A 23 6.53 -22.94 -12.37
CA ILE A 23 5.96 -22.62 -11.05
C ILE A 23 5.08 -21.36 -11.15
N GLU A 24 5.58 -20.33 -11.84
CA GLU A 24 4.83 -19.14 -12.23
C GLU A 24 3.57 -19.54 -13.02
N ALA A 25 3.68 -20.33 -14.09
CA ALA A 25 2.57 -20.83 -14.93
C ALA A 25 1.53 -21.65 -14.15
N ALA A 26 1.95 -22.48 -13.20
CA ALA A 26 1.06 -23.20 -12.29
C ALA A 26 0.34 -22.26 -11.33
N TYR A 27 1.00 -21.19 -10.88
CA TYR A 27 0.40 -20.13 -10.08
C TYR A 27 -0.63 -19.32 -10.87
N TYR A 28 -0.32 -18.94 -12.12
CA TYR A 28 -1.25 -18.24 -13.03
C TYR A 28 -2.55 -19.03 -13.23
N ARG A 29 -2.47 -20.36 -13.34
CA ARG A 29 -3.66 -21.23 -13.43
C ARG A 29 -4.51 -21.27 -12.17
N LYS A 30 -3.94 -21.02 -10.99
CA LYS A 30 -4.63 -21.10 -9.69
C LYS A 30 -5.11 -19.73 -9.16
N SER A 31 -4.71 -18.62 -9.77
CA SER A 31 -5.12 -17.26 -9.37
C SER A 31 -5.90 -16.55 -10.50
N PRO A 32 -7.08 -17.05 -10.91
CA PRO A 32 -7.80 -16.57 -12.11
C PRO A 32 -8.22 -15.08 -12.02
N ASN A 33 -8.26 -14.54 -10.80
CA ASN A 33 -8.65 -13.17 -10.55
C ASN A 33 -7.48 -12.19 -10.56
N ILE A 34 -6.26 -12.60 -10.94
CA ILE A 34 -5.12 -11.67 -11.04
C ILE A 34 -4.72 -11.51 -12.50
N ILE A 35 -4.71 -10.25 -12.98
CA ILE A 35 -4.05 -9.85 -14.21
C ILE A 35 -2.64 -9.46 -13.84
N PHE A 36 -1.66 -10.06 -14.49
CA PHE A 36 -0.28 -9.64 -14.38
C PHE A 36 0.07 -8.76 -15.57
N LEU A 37 0.76 -7.67 -15.28
CA LEU A 37 1.19 -6.68 -16.26
C LEU A 37 2.72 -6.74 -16.38
N PRO A 38 3.28 -6.41 -17.55
CA PRO A 38 4.72 -6.32 -17.74
C PRO A 38 5.38 -5.44 -16.66
N GLY A 39 6.56 -5.84 -16.19
CA GLY A 39 7.29 -5.11 -15.14
C GLY A 39 6.95 -5.51 -13.70
N GLY A 40 6.25 -6.63 -13.50
CA GLY A 40 5.96 -7.18 -12.16
C GLY A 40 4.78 -6.53 -11.45
N PHE A 41 3.97 -5.76 -12.18
CA PHE A 41 2.73 -5.20 -11.69
C PHE A 41 1.60 -6.22 -11.77
N GLN A 42 0.59 -6.08 -10.92
CA GLN A 42 -0.56 -6.98 -10.92
C GLN A 42 -1.85 -6.24 -10.58
N PHE A 43 -2.99 -6.82 -10.92
CA PHE A 43 -4.27 -6.18 -10.77
C PHE A 43 -5.39 -7.20 -10.52
N VAL A 44 -6.30 -6.93 -9.59
CA VAL A 44 -7.35 -7.88 -9.21
C VAL A 44 -8.61 -7.70 -10.05
N ARG A 45 -9.13 -8.79 -10.62
CA ARG A 45 -10.43 -8.89 -11.31
C ARG A 45 -11.56 -9.06 -10.32
N HIS A 46 -12.04 -7.95 -9.75
CA HIS A 46 -13.20 -7.95 -8.87
C HIS A 46 -14.11 -6.75 -9.16
N VAL A 47 -15.26 -7.01 -9.78
CA VAL A 47 -16.20 -5.99 -10.29
C VAL A 47 -16.57 -4.95 -9.23
N ARG A 48 -16.97 -5.39 -8.02
CA ARG A 48 -17.30 -4.47 -6.93
C ARG A 48 -16.09 -3.68 -6.43
N GLY A 49 -14.89 -4.24 -6.56
CA GLY A 49 -13.65 -3.56 -6.21
C GLY A 49 -13.33 -2.43 -7.18
N TYR A 50 -13.71 -2.54 -8.45
CA TYR A 50 -13.54 -1.46 -9.42
C TYR A 50 -14.38 -0.23 -9.08
N LEU A 51 -15.59 -0.40 -8.56
CA LEU A 51 -16.44 0.72 -8.16
C LEU A 51 -15.82 1.48 -6.97
N SER A 52 -15.39 0.76 -5.93
CA SER A 52 -14.76 1.38 -4.75
C SER A 52 -13.41 2.03 -5.06
N MET A 53 -12.57 1.36 -5.87
CA MET A 53 -11.30 1.94 -6.32
C MET A 53 -11.53 3.16 -7.21
N GLY A 54 -12.47 3.06 -8.15
CA GLY A 54 -12.87 4.15 -9.02
C GLY A 54 -13.37 5.37 -8.25
N SER A 55 -14.20 5.18 -7.22
CA SER A 55 -14.69 6.30 -6.40
C SER A 55 -13.57 7.04 -5.67
N VAL A 56 -12.56 6.33 -5.16
CA VAL A 56 -11.42 6.96 -4.47
C VAL A 56 -10.51 7.68 -5.46
N VAL A 57 -10.23 7.07 -6.62
CA VAL A 57 -9.45 7.72 -7.69
C VAL A 57 -10.16 8.98 -8.17
N SER A 58 -11.48 8.92 -8.39
CA SER A 58 -12.28 10.07 -8.80
C SER A 58 -12.30 11.16 -7.72
N ALA A 59 -12.47 10.81 -6.45
CA ALA A 59 -12.44 11.79 -5.36
C ALA A 59 -11.07 12.47 -5.25
N TRP A 60 -9.98 11.70 -5.32
CA TRP A 60 -8.62 12.26 -5.33
C TRP A 60 -8.40 13.19 -6.54
N ALA A 61 -8.77 12.75 -7.74
CA ALA A 61 -8.61 13.54 -8.96
C ALA A 61 -9.44 14.83 -8.91
N TYR A 62 -10.68 14.74 -8.43
CA TYR A 62 -11.58 15.87 -8.26
C TYR A 62 -10.98 16.93 -7.32
N ASN A 63 -10.59 16.54 -6.10
CA ASN A 63 -9.98 17.47 -5.14
C ASN A 63 -8.66 18.05 -5.68
N SER A 64 -7.83 17.21 -6.31
CA SER A 64 -6.52 17.63 -6.85
C SER A 64 -6.64 18.53 -8.07
N PHE A 65 -7.79 18.56 -8.74
CA PHE A 65 -8.04 19.41 -9.90
C PHE A 65 -8.77 20.70 -9.51
N ILE A 66 -9.83 20.61 -8.71
CA ILE A 66 -10.68 21.75 -8.37
C ILE A 66 -9.95 22.76 -7.50
N LEU A 67 -9.26 22.33 -6.42
CA LEU A 67 -8.57 23.24 -5.51
C LEU A 67 -7.49 24.09 -6.21
N PRO A 68 -6.62 23.52 -7.07
CA PRO A 68 -5.68 24.36 -7.81
C PRO A 68 -6.37 25.31 -8.79
N LYS A 69 -7.42 24.87 -9.48
CA LYS A 69 -8.07 25.66 -10.54
C LYS A 69 -8.92 26.80 -9.99
N LEU A 70 -9.65 26.58 -8.90
CA LEU A 70 -10.57 27.57 -8.33
C LEU A 70 -9.92 28.42 -7.23
N VAL A 71 -8.88 27.92 -6.55
CA VAL A 71 -8.28 28.60 -5.39
C VAL A 71 -6.83 28.97 -5.67
N LEU A 72 -5.93 27.99 -5.82
CA LEU A 72 -4.49 28.27 -5.78
C LEU A 72 -3.97 29.06 -6.98
N PHE A 73 -4.29 28.66 -8.21
CA PHE A 73 -3.78 29.33 -9.41
C PHE A 73 -4.33 30.75 -9.58
N PRO A 74 -5.64 31.01 -9.38
CA PRO A 74 -6.14 32.38 -9.39
C PRO A 74 -5.45 33.29 -8.37
N LEU A 75 -5.31 32.84 -7.11
CA LEU A 75 -4.67 33.63 -6.07
C LEU A 75 -3.17 33.83 -6.32
N TRP A 76 -2.51 32.87 -6.95
CA TRP A 76 -1.12 33.02 -7.36
C TRP A 76 -0.97 34.02 -8.52
N GLN A 77 -1.87 33.96 -9.51
CA GLN A 77 -1.89 34.91 -10.64
C GLN A 77 -2.18 36.34 -10.18
N ASP A 78 -3.14 36.50 -9.27
CA ASP A 78 -3.50 37.79 -8.67
C ASP A 78 -2.49 38.23 -7.57
N SER A 79 -1.38 37.51 -7.38
CA SER A 79 -0.30 37.81 -6.43
C SER A 79 -0.69 37.83 -4.94
N TYR A 80 -1.83 37.23 -4.58
CA TYR A 80 -2.25 37.03 -3.18
C TYR A 80 -1.54 35.85 -2.51
N LEU A 81 -1.04 34.89 -3.30
CA LEU A 81 -0.36 33.70 -2.82
C LEU A 81 1.03 33.56 -3.46
N SER A 82 2.02 33.14 -2.68
CA SER A 82 3.35 32.83 -3.21
C SER A 82 3.36 31.48 -3.94
N PHE A 83 4.45 31.18 -4.65
CA PHE A 83 4.63 29.90 -5.35
C PHE A 83 4.64 28.69 -4.41
N PHE A 84 5.14 28.84 -3.18
CA PHE A 84 5.40 27.70 -2.28
C PHE A 84 4.14 26.92 -1.87
N PRO A 85 3.03 27.55 -1.43
CA PRO A 85 1.80 26.83 -1.13
C PRO A 85 1.22 26.08 -2.35
N VAL A 86 1.27 26.69 -3.54
CA VAL A 86 0.82 26.06 -4.79
C VAL A 86 1.66 24.81 -5.06
N PHE A 87 2.98 24.95 -5.03
CA PHE A 87 3.92 23.85 -5.27
C PHE A 87 3.75 22.73 -4.24
N ALA A 88 3.59 23.07 -2.96
CA ALA A 88 3.40 22.11 -1.88
C ALA A 88 2.13 21.28 -2.08
N PHE A 89 1.00 21.92 -2.38
CA PHE A 89 -0.26 21.21 -2.63
C PHE A 89 -0.15 20.29 -3.85
N CYS A 90 0.35 20.80 -4.98
CA CYS A 90 0.51 20.00 -6.20
C CYS A 90 1.46 18.81 -6.00
N SER A 91 2.57 19.02 -5.29
CA SER A 91 3.52 17.95 -4.96
C SER A 91 2.89 16.90 -4.06
N LEU A 92 2.12 17.32 -3.05
CA LEU A 92 1.41 16.42 -2.14
C LEU A 92 0.34 15.61 -2.88
N ALA A 93 -0.44 16.25 -3.76
CA ALA A 93 -1.43 15.59 -4.60
C ALA A 93 -0.78 14.54 -5.52
N PHE A 94 0.35 14.88 -6.15
CA PHE A 94 1.12 13.96 -6.99
C PHE A 94 1.66 12.77 -6.21
N ILE A 95 2.26 13.00 -5.03
CA ILE A 95 2.78 11.94 -4.16
C ILE A 95 1.66 10.97 -3.75
N THR A 96 0.51 11.49 -3.33
CA THR A 96 -0.65 10.67 -2.95
C THR A 96 -1.17 9.85 -4.13
N GLY A 97 -1.28 10.45 -5.33
CA GLY A 97 -1.67 9.73 -6.54
C GLY A 97 -0.69 8.63 -6.93
N MET A 98 0.61 8.91 -6.87
CA MET A 98 1.65 7.91 -7.12
C MET A 98 1.57 6.75 -6.10
N LEU A 99 1.40 7.04 -4.81
CA LEU A 99 1.24 6.01 -3.77
C LEU A 99 -0.03 5.18 -3.98
N LEU A 100 -1.14 5.81 -4.38
CA LEU A 100 -2.39 5.12 -4.70
C LEU A 100 -2.17 4.10 -5.83
N LEU A 101 -1.54 4.53 -6.92
CA LEU A 101 -1.20 3.64 -8.03
C LEU A 101 -0.27 2.51 -7.58
N ARG A 102 0.77 2.81 -6.78
CA ARG A 102 1.67 1.78 -6.26
C ARG A 102 0.94 0.75 -5.40
N CYS A 103 0.01 1.17 -4.54
CA CYS A 103 -0.81 0.26 -3.75
C CYS A 103 -1.69 -0.63 -4.63
N ILE A 104 -2.38 -0.05 -5.62
CA ILE A 104 -3.23 -0.80 -6.57
C ILE A 104 -2.43 -1.90 -7.27
N PHE A 105 -1.21 -1.59 -7.74
CA PHE A 105 -0.45 -2.50 -8.60
C PHE A 105 0.60 -3.37 -7.88
N SER A 106 0.84 -3.15 -6.59
CA SER A 106 1.86 -3.86 -5.81
C SER A 106 1.54 -5.34 -5.55
N ASP A 107 2.58 -6.17 -5.43
CA ASP A 107 2.49 -7.49 -4.80
C ASP A 107 2.29 -7.34 -3.28
N PRO A 108 1.19 -7.86 -2.70
CA PRO A 108 0.99 -7.85 -1.25
C PRO A 108 1.80 -8.91 -0.52
N GLY A 109 2.51 -9.79 -1.24
CA GLY A 109 3.35 -10.83 -0.68
C GLY A 109 2.74 -12.20 -0.93
N ARG A 110 2.65 -12.61 -2.19
CA ARG A 110 2.22 -13.97 -2.53
C ARG A 110 3.16 -15.04 -1.96
N ILE A 111 2.60 -16.22 -1.74
CA ILE A 111 3.36 -17.44 -1.37
C ILE A 111 3.66 -18.23 -2.66
N PRO A 112 4.93 -18.53 -2.96
CA PRO A 112 5.29 -19.37 -4.11
C PRO A 112 4.91 -20.84 -3.88
N PHE A 113 4.55 -21.56 -4.95
CA PHE A 113 4.10 -22.97 -4.86
C PHE A 113 5.23 -23.96 -4.54
N SER A 114 6.50 -23.59 -4.71
CA SER A 114 7.64 -24.51 -4.67
C SER A 114 8.31 -24.68 -3.30
N GLU A 115 7.90 -23.89 -2.30
CA GLU A 115 8.54 -23.95 -0.99
C GLU A 115 7.99 -25.14 -0.18
N ARG A 116 8.70 -26.28 -0.27
CA ARG A 116 8.59 -27.32 0.74
C ARG A 116 9.19 -26.75 2.03
N ALA A 117 8.35 -26.57 3.05
CA ALA A 117 8.80 -26.23 4.41
C ALA A 117 9.89 -27.22 4.85
N THR A 118 11.01 -26.70 5.35
CA THR A 118 12.02 -27.54 5.99
C THR A 118 11.39 -28.25 7.20
N SER A 119 11.97 -29.36 7.66
CA SER A 119 11.45 -30.11 8.81
C SER A 119 11.34 -29.26 10.09
N ALA A 120 12.17 -28.21 10.24
CA ALA A 120 12.06 -27.23 11.33
C ALA A 120 10.91 -26.22 11.13
N ASP A 121 10.61 -25.85 9.88
CA ASP A 121 9.53 -24.90 9.53
C ASP A 121 8.14 -25.54 9.64
N GLN A 122 8.03 -26.86 9.43
CA GLN A 122 6.76 -27.58 9.44
C GLN A 122 5.97 -27.42 10.75
N LEU A 123 6.63 -27.15 11.87
CA LEU A 123 5.95 -26.99 13.18
C LEU A 123 5.04 -25.74 13.25
N ASN A 124 5.30 -24.72 12.42
CA ASN A 124 4.61 -23.42 12.48
C ASN A 124 3.85 -23.04 11.20
N TRP A 125 3.78 -23.94 10.21
CA TRP A 125 3.06 -23.71 8.96
C TRP A 125 1.64 -24.29 9.04
N THR A 126 0.71 -23.64 8.34
CA THR A 126 -0.67 -24.10 8.22
C THR A 126 -0.97 -24.55 6.81
N HIS A 127 -1.93 -25.45 6.62
CA HIS A 127 -2.34 -25.89 5.29
C HIS A 127 -3.55 -25.08 4.78
N CYS A 128 -3.51 -24.64 3.52
CA CYS A 128 -4.66 -24.04 2.86
C CYS A 128 -5.38 -25.05 1.96
N GLN A 129 -6.57 -25.48 2.36
CA GLN A 129 -7.40 -26.44 1.60
C GLN A 129 -7.83 -25.93 0.21
N ARG A 130 -7.92 -24.61 0.00
CA ARG A 130 -8.32 -24.03 -1.30
C ARG A 130 -7.16 -23.98 -2.30
N CYS A 131 -5.97 -23.58 -1.85
CA CYS A 131 -4.79 -23.48 -2.71
C CYS A 131 -4.01 -24.80 -2.80
N LEU A 132 -4.23 -25.71 -1.84
CA LEU A 132 -3.50 -26.95 -1.62
C LEU A 132 -2.00 -26.70 -1.42
N ILE A 133 -1.68 -25.73 -0.56
CA ILE A 133 -0.30 -25.35 -0.22
C ILE A 133 -0.13 -25.31 1.30
N GLN A 134 1.10 -25.58 1.74
CA GLN A 134 1.55 -25.16 3.06
C GLN A 134 1.84 -23.67 3.02
N ARG A 135 1.46 -22.94 4.07
CA ARG A 135 1.69 -21.50 4.18
C ARG A 135 2.30 -21.15 5.54
N PRO A 136 3.21 -20.17 5.60
CA PRO A 136 3.76 -19.67 6.85
C PRO A 136 2.68 -19.16 7.81
N LEU A 137 3.05 -19.01 9.08
CA LEU A 137 2.20 -18.37 10.08
C LEU A 137 1.75 -16.97 9.64
N LYS A 138 0.59 -16.54 10.14
CA LYS A 138 -0.07 -15.25 9.79
C LYS A 138 -0.48 -15.11 8.32
N SER A 139 -0.30 -16.14 7.50
CA SER A 139 -0.73 -16.12 6.09
C SER A 139 -2.17 -16.56 5.94
N HIS A 140 -2.95 -15.86 5.11
CA HIS A 140 -4.37 -16.16 4.90
C HIS A 140 -4.72 -16.24 3.41
N HIS A 141 -5.79 -16.98 3.10
CA HIS A 141 -6.32 -17.07 1.74
C HIS A 141 -7.36 -15.99 1.53
N CYS A 142 -7.14 -15.13 0.54
CA CYS A 142 -8.11 -14.12 0.14
C CYS A 142 -9.04 -14.70 -0.93
N SER A 143 -10.34 -14.79 -0.63
CA SER A 143 -11.36 -15.24 -1.59
C SER A 143 -11.58 -14.28 -2.76
N LYS A 144 -11.19 -13.00 -2.63
CA LYS A 144 -11.28 -12.02 -3.73
C LYS A 144 -10.13 -12.19 -4.71
N CYS A 145 -8.91 -12.23 -4.19
CA CYS A 145 -7.69 -12.44 -4.99
C CYS A 145 -7.50 -13.90 -5.44
N GLN A 146 -8.18 -14.87 -4.82
CA GLN A 146 -8.06 -16.32 -5.08
C GLN A 146 -6.64 -16.86 -4.87
N ARG A 147 -5.97 -16.41 -3.80
CA ARG A 147 -4.60 -16.82 -3.46
C ARG A 147 -4.29 -16.60 -1.99
N CYS A 148 -3.23 -17.26 -1.50
CA CYS A 148 -2.68 -16.98 -0.17
C CYS A 148 -1.68 -15.82 -0.20
N ILE A 149 -1.79 -14.95 0.80
CA ILE A 149 -0.96 -13.77 1.01
C ILE A 149 -0.24 -13.90 2.36
N ARG A 150 1.07 -13.62 2.38
CA ARG A 150 1.92 -13.58 3.58
C ARG A 150 1.53 -12.40 4.47
N LYS A 151 1.44 -12.66 5.78
CA LYS A 151 0.97 -11.70 6.80
C LYS A 151 -0.21 -10.87 6.27
N MET A 152 -1.23 -11.56 5.74
CA MET A 152 -2.37 -10.89 5.15
C MET A 152 -3.08 -10.08 6.24
N ASP A 153 -3.21 -8.78 6.02
CA ASP A 153 -4.00 -7.91 6.88
C ASP A 153 -5.46 -7.94 6.41
N HIS A 154 -5.73 -7.37 5.23
CA HIS A 154 -7.08 -7.39 4.65
C HIS A 154 -7.07 -7.30 3.12
N HIS A 155 -8.25 -7.50 2.53
CA HIS A 155 -8.49 -7.12 1.14
C HIS A 155 -9.16 -5.76 1.11
N CYS A 156 -8.48 -4.76 0.56
CA CYS A 156 -8.94 -3.39 0.56
C CYS A 156 -9.69 -3.08 -0.74
N PRO A 157 -11.01 -2.80 -0.69
CA PRO A 157 -11.78 -2.48 -1.89
C PRO A 157 -11.34 -1.15 -2.52
N TRP A 158 -10.83 -0.22 -1.72
CA TRP A 158 -10.41 1.13 -2.15
C TRP A 158 -9.18 1.16 -3.06
N ILE A 159 -8.30 0.15 -2.95
CA ILE A 159 -7.18 -0.06 -3.86
C ILE A 159 -7.39 -1.31 -4.74
N ASN A 160 -8.54 -1.98 -4.59
CA ASN A 160 -8.88 -3.25 -5.21
C ASN A 160 -7.71 -4.26 -5.17
N ASN A 161 -7.04 -4.35 -4.03
CA ASN A 161 -5.87 -5.19 -3.83
C ASN A 161 -5.79 -5.63 -2.36
N CYS A 162 -5.05 -6.69 -2.09
CA CYS A 162 -4.73 -7.06 -0.72
C CYS A 162 -3.69 -6.12 -0.12
N VAL A 163 -3.78 -5.94 1.19
CA VAL A 163 -2.70 -5.41 2.03
C VAL A 163 -2.09 -6.60 2.76
N GLY A 164 -0.79 -6.79 2.59
CA GLY A 164 -0.04 -7.87 3.20
C GLY A 164 1.40 -7.47 3.44
N GLU A 165 2.26 -8.42 3.78
CA GLU A 165 3.65 -8.17 4.16
C GLU A 165 4.36 -7.23 3.17
N ASP A 166 4.19 -7.45 1.86
CA ASP A 166 5.05 -6.81 0.88
C ASP A 166 4.67 -5.35 0.54
N ASN A 167 3.43 -4.96 0.85
CA ASN A 167 2.89 -3.64 0.52
C ASN A 167 2.22 -2.91 1.70
N GLN A 168 2.20 -3.47 2.91
CA GLN A 168 1.63 -2.81 4.09
C GLN A 168 2.24 -1.43 4.34
N TRP A 169 3.56 -1.29 4.15
CA TRP A 169 4.24 -0.01 4.28
C TRP A 169 3.81 1.02 3.22
N LEU A 170 3.50 0.59 1.99
CA LEU A 170 2.94 1.47 0.95
C LEU A 170 1.55 1.93 1.34
N PHE A 171 0.72 1.02 1.85
CA PHE A 171 -0.62 1.33 2.32
C PHE A 171 -0.59 2.35 3.45
N LEU A 172 0.30 2.18 4.44
CA LEU A 172 0.51 3.12 5.53
C LEU A 172 0.89 4.52 5.02
N LEU A 173 1.81 4.61 4.05
CA LEU A 173 2.18 5.88 3.44
C LEU A 173 1.01 6.51 2.67
N LEU A 174 0.26 5.73 1.90
CA LEU A 174 -0.89 6.23 1.16
C LEU A 174 -1.90 6.88 2.11
N VAL A 175 -2.28 6.22 3.21
CA VAL A 175 -3.26 6.78 4.13
C VAL A 175 -2.72 7.97 4.92
N PHE A 176 -1.42 7.99 5.24
CA PHE A 176 -0.77 9.13 5.89
C PHE A 176 -0.74 10.37 4.98
N TYR A 177 -0.24 10.24 3.75
CA TYR A 177 -0.20 11.33 2.77
C TYR A 177 -1.60 11.75 2.31
N GLY A 178 -2.56 10.81 2.26
CA GLY A 178 -3.98 11.10 2.03
C GLY A 178 -4.60 11.96 3.13
N SER A 179 -4.31 11.68 4.40
CA SER A 179 -4.73 12.54 5.52
C SER A 179 -4.12 13.93 5.41
N MET A 180 -2.81 14.04 5.13
CA MET A 180 -2.17 15.36 4.96
C MET A 180 -2.76 16.16 3.81
N LEU A 181 -3.02 15.52 2.66
CA LEU A 181 -3.64 16.17 1.51
C LEU A 181 -5.05 16.67 1.85
N SER A 182 -5.82 15.86 2.58
CA SER A 182 -7.19 16.22 2.99
C SER A 182 -7.19 17.38 3.99
N VAL A 183 -6.27 17.40 4.95
CA VAL A 183 -6.11 18.55 5.87
C VAL A 183 -5.76 19.81 5.11
N TYR A 184 -4.79 19.75 4.18
CA TYR A 184 -4.42 20.91 3.37
C TYR A 184 -5.62 21.38 2.52
N GLY A 185 -6.31 20.47 1.83
CA GLY A 185 -7.50 20.82 1.04
C GLY A 185 -8.58 21.50 1.87
N LEU A 186 -8.92 20.98 3.05
CA LEU A 186 -9.92 21.57 3.94
C LEU A 186 -9.52 22.93 4.49
N ILE A 187 -8.22 23.15 4.77
CA ILE A 187 -7.72 24.48 5.14
C ILE A 187 -7.95 25.45 3.97
N LEU A 188 -7.63 25.04 2.73
CA LEU A 188 -7.86 25.87 1.55
C LEU A 188 -9.35 26.15 1.32
N ASP A 189 -10.24 25.18 1.55
CA ASP A 189 -11.70 25.38 1.46
C ASP A 189 -12.18 26.43 2.47
N VAL A 190 -11.78 26.30 3.74
CA VAL A 190 -12.15 27.26 4.79
C VAL A 190 -11.61 28.65 4.45
N LEU A 191 -10.36 28.76 4.02
CA LEU A 191 -9.79 30.05 3.62
C LEU A 191 -10.51 30.63 2.40
N TYR A 192 -10.90 29.81 1.42
CA TYR A 192 -11.67 30.24 0.26
C TYR A 192 -13.03 30.83 0.64
N PHE A 193 -13.76 30.21 1.57
CA PHE A 193 -15.09 30.69 1.95
C PHE A 193 -15.07 31.94 2.84
N TYR A 194 -14.04 32.11 3.67
CA TYR A 194 -14.07 33.10 4.76
C TYR A 194 -12.98 34.19 4.68
N VAL A 195 -11.88 33.94 3.96
CA VAL A 195 -10.69 34.80 4.03
C VAL A 195 -10.27 35.33 2.66
N PHE A 196 -10.24 34.47 1.65
CA PHE A 196 -9.66 34.83 0.36
C PHE A 196 -10.52 35.84 -0.41
N PRO A 197 -9.89 36.81 -1.08
CA PRO A 197 -10.60 37.78 -1.90
C PRO A 197 -11.24 37.09 -3.10
N LYS A 198 -12.29 37.70 -3.64
CA LYS A 198 -12.85 37.27 -4.92
C LYS A 198 -11.80 37.49 -6.00
N CYS A 199 -11.57 36.45 -6.80
CA CYS A 199 -10.67 36.52 -7.95
C CYS A 199 -11.06 37.66 -8.90
N ILE A 200 -10.07 38.44 -9.33
CA ILE A 200 -10.28 39.58 -10.23
C ILE A 200 -10.10 39.14 -11.68
N SER A 201 -9.10 38.30 -11.95
CA SER A 201 -8.68 37.91 -13.30
C SER A 201 -9.37 36.65 -13.85
N CYS A 202 -10.37 36.11 -13.15
CA CYS A 202 -10.97 34.83 -13.50
C CYS A 202 -11.96 34.93 -14.67
N PRO A 203 -11.92 33.99 -15.64
CA PRO A 203 -12.88 33.94 -16.74
C PRO A 203 -14.25 33.50 -16.23
N ARG A 204 -15.10 34.48 -15.88
CA ARG A 204 -16.45 34.28 -15.32
C ARG A 204 -17.39 33.52 -16.25
N GLU A 205 -17.13 33.53 -17.55
CA GLU A 205 -17.93 32.83 -18.56
C GLU A 205 -17.60 31.33 -18.67
N SER A 206 -16.58 30.84 -17.96
CA SER A 206 -16.31 29.40 -17.95
C SER A 206 -17.27 28.68 -17.00
N LEU A 207 -17.80 27.53 -17.45
CA LEU A 207 -18.66 26.65 -16.64
C LEU A 207 -18.07 26.34 -15.25
N LEU A 208 -16.73 26.28 -15.13
CA LEU A 208 -16.06 26.02 -13.86
C LEU A 208 -16.28 27.15 -12.84
N PHE A 209 -16.18 28.42 -13.28
CA PHE A 209 -16.39 29.59 -12.42
C PHE A 209 -17.88 29.88 -12.21
N GLU A 210 -18.75 29.52 -13.16
CA GLU A 210 -20.20 29.58 -13.00
C GLU A 210 -20.68 28.69 -11.83
N TYR A 211 -20.21 27.43 -11.78
CA TYR A 211 -20.58 26.47 -10.74
C TYR A 211 -19.59 26.37 -9.57
N GLN A 212 -18.70 27.35 -9.40
CA GLN A 212 -17.61 27.29 -8.42
C GLN A 212 -18.08 26.99 -6.99
N GLN A 213 -19.19 27.56 -6.54
CA GLN A 213 -19.69 27.34 -5.17
C GLN A 213 -20.14 25.90 -4.95
N PHE A 214 -20.88 25.32 -5.91
CA PHE A 214 -21.29 23.92 -5.86
C PHE A 214 -20.08 22.98 -5.87
N LEU A 215 -19.09 23.28 -6.71
CA LEU A 215 -17.86 22.50 -6.80
C LEU A 215 -17.07 22.57 -5.48
N MET A 216 -16.93 23.74 -4.87
CA MET A 216 -16.23 23.88 -3.59
C MET A 216 -16.96 23.17 -2.43
N TYR A 217 -18.30 23.09 -2.44
CA TYR A 217 -19.02 22.24 -1.48
C TYR A 217 -18.75 20.75 -1.69
N GLY A 218 -18.62 20.32 -2.94
CA GLY A 218 -18.21 18.94 -3.26
C GLY A 218 -16.79 18.64 -2.75
N VAL A 219 -15.85 19.58 -2.90
CA VAL A 219 -14.48 19.46 -2.38
C VAL A 219 -14.53 19.34 -0.87
N PHE A 220 -15.23 20.24 -0.18
CA PHE A 220 -15.35 20.20 1.27
C PHE A 220 -15.94 18.87 1.80
N ALA A 221 -17.05 18.41 1.22
CA ALA A 221 -17.71 17.17 1.63
C ALA A 221 -16.82 15.94 1.39
N SER A 222 -16.17 15.87 0.22
CA SER A 222 -15.25 14.77 -0.10
C SER A 222 -13.95 14.83 0.72
N GLY A 223 -13.45 16.03 1.02
CA GLY A 223 -12.29 16.26 1.88
C GLY A 223 -12.51 15.78 3.32
N ILE A 224 -13.67 16.06 3.92
CA ILE A 224 -14.03 15.52 5.25
C ILE A 224 -14.09 14.00 5.22
N CYS A 225 -14.78 13.43 4.22
CA CYS A 225 -14.92 11.99 4.09
C CYS A 225 -13.54 11.30 3.97
N LEU A 226 -12.68 11.82 3.10
CA LEU A 226 -11.33 11.31 2.89
C LEU A 226 -10.46 11.47 4.15
N LEU A 227 -10.53 12.61 4.83
CA LEU A 227 -9.79 12.83 6.08
C LEU A 227 -10.18 11.82 7.15
N PHE A 228 -11.48 11.61 7.35
CA PHE A 228 -11.98 10.63 8.32
C PHE A 228 -11.50 9.22 7.99
N VAL A 229 -11.70 8.78 6.74
CA VAL A 229 -11.30 7.44 6.29
C VAL A 229 -9.79 7.24 6.40
N CYS A 230 -8.98 8.14 5.85
CA CYS A 230 -7.53 8.02 5.88
C CYS A 230 -6.99 8.04 7.32
N SER A 231 -7.48 8.94 8.18
CA SER A 231 -6.98 9.05 9.55
C SER A 231 -7.37 7.85 10.41
N SER A 232 -8.59 7.33 10.23
CA SER A 232 -9.01 6.07 10.84
C SER A 232 -8.10 4.91 10.41
N GLN A 233 -7.77 4.81 9.12
CA GLN A 233 -6.86 3.77 8.63
C GLN A 233 -5.43 3.93 9.14
N VAL A 234 -4.89 5.15 9.24
CA VAL A 234 -3.58 5.40 9.87
C VAL A 234 -3.59 4.88 11.31
N PHE A 235 -4.64 5.21 12.07
CA PHE A 235 -4.78 4.77 13.45
C PHE A 235 -4.87 3.25 13.56
N THR A 236 -5.78 2.62 12.82
CA THR A 236 -5.96 1.16 12.84
C THR A 236 -4.69 0.42 12.43
N GLN A 237 -4.00 0.84 11.37
CA GLN A 237 -2.76 0.21 10.94
C GLN A 237 -1.65 0.37 11.99
N SER A 238 -1.54 1.56 12.60
CA SER A 238 -0.55 1.80 13.65
C SER A 238 -0.80 0.92 14.86
N VAL A 239 -2.06 0.79 15.30
CA VAL A 239 -2.44 -0.12 16.39
C VAL A 239 -2.13 -1.57 16.04
N ASN A 240 -2.49 -2.03 14.84
CA ASN A 240 -2.23 -3.40 14.40
C ASN A 240 -0.72 -3.72 14.40
N ILE A 241 0.12 -2.78 13.98
CA ILE A 241 1.58 -2.92 14.00
C ILE A 241 2.14 -2.93 15.43
N ILE A 242 1.64 -2.07 16.31
CA ILE A 242 2.12 -1.99 17.70
C ILE A 242 1.70 -3.23 18.49
N VAL A 243 0.47 -3.71 18.27
CA VAL A 243 -0.02 -4.90 18.95
C VAL A 243 0.68 -6.15 18.44
N ASP A 244 0.94 -6.27 17.12
CA ASP A 244 1.58 -7.39 16.36
C ASP A 244 1.80 -8.72 17.11
N LYS A 245 0.75 -9.16 17.82
CA LYS A 245 0.69 -10.45 18.51
C LYS A 245 -0.36 -11.24 17.80
N THR A 246 0.08 -12.26 17.07
CA THR A 246 -0.88 -13.21 16.53
C THR A 246 -1.39 -14.13 17.59
N THR A 247 -2.63 -14.59 17.43
CA THR A 247 -3.23 -15.59 18.30
C THR A 247 -2.33 -16.82 18.45
N VAL A 248 -1.56 -17.21 17.43
CA VAL A 248 -0.64 -18.34 17.53
C VAL A 248 0.61 -18.01 18.34
N GLU A 249 1.20 -16.81 18.20
CA GLU A 249 2.26 -16.37 19.11
C GLU A 249 1.73 -16.34 20.55
N SER A 250 0.55 -15.75 20.77
CA SER A 250 -0.13 -15.74 22.06
C SER A 250 -0.43 -17.15 22.60
N LEU A 251 -0.80 -18.12 21.75
CA LEU A 251 -1.07 -19.51 22.13
C LEU A 251 0.22 -20.31 22.40
N ILE A 252 1.28 -20.10 21.61
CA ILE A 252 2.61 -20.68 21.84
C ILE A 252 3.17 -20.15 23.17
N PHE A 253 3.07 -18.84 23.42
CA PHE A 253 3.46 -18.25 24.69
C PHE A 253 2.53 -18.68 25.83
N ALA A 254 1.22 -18.86 25.58
CA ALA A 254 0.28 -19.36 26.59
C ALA A 254 0.62 -20.79 27.05
N ARG A 255 1.14 -21.63 26.16
CA ARG A 255 1.61 -22.98 26.47
C ARG A 255 2.94 -23.01 27.25
N LYS A 256 3.69 -21.91 27.26
CA LYS A 256 4.94 -21.78 28.03
C LYS A 256 4.67 -21.27 29.45
N PRO A 257 5.34 -21.83 30.48
CA PRO A 257 5.34 -21.28 31.83
C PRO A 257 5.72 -19.80 31.83
N LEU A 258 5.14 -18.99 32.74
CA LEU A 258 5.42 -17.55 32.83
C LEU A 258 6.92 -17.24 32.98
N SER A 259 7.70 -18.11 33.62
CA SER A 259 9.15 -18.02 33.77
C SER A 259 9.94 -18.20 32.48
N GLU A 260 9.35 -18.84 31.45
CA GLU A 260 9.97 -19.12 30.15
C GLU A 260 9.48 -18.19 29.04
N ARG A 261 8.53 -17.29 29.34
CA ARG A 261 8.09 -16.28 28.39
C ARG A 261 9.16 -15.21 28.31
N PRO A 262 9.80 -14.98 27.14
CA PRO A 262 10.69 -13.85 27.00
C PRO A 262 9.90 -12.57 27.25
N PRO A 263 10.44 -11.60 28.01
CA PRO A 263 9.80 -10.30 28.13
C PRO A 263 9.68 -9.71 26.72
N ASP A 264 8.47 -9.28 26.35
CA ASP A 264 8.23 -8.60 25.08
C ASP A 264 8.79 -7.18 25.18
N ASN A 265 10.11 -7.09 25.10
CA ASN A 265 10.87 -5.84 25.12
C ASN A 265 10.93 -5.19 23.72
N THR A 266 10.15 -5.67 22.75
CA THR A 266 10.15 -5.08 21.41
C THR A 266 9.48 -3.72 21.45
N SER A 267 10.27 -2.68 21.18
CA SER A 267 9.75 -1.32 21.15
C SER A 267 8.80 -1.12 19.97
N ALA A 268 7.90 -0.13 20.06
CA ALA A 268 7.08 0.27 18.91
C ALA A 268 7.95 0.60 17.68
N TYR A 269 9.13 1.20 17.90
CA TYR A 269 10.10 1.48 16.84
C TYR A 269 10.55 0.20 16.12
N ASP A 270 10.84 -0.89 16.84
CA ASP A 270 11.28 -2.15 16.23
C ASP A 270 10.17 -2.79 15.38
N LYS A 271 8.92 -2.71 15.85
CA LYS A 271 7.74 -3.19 15.11
C LYS A 271 7.53 -2.40 13.81
N PHE A 272 7.57 -1.08 13.88
CA PHE A 272 7.49 -0.24 12.68
C PHE A 272 8.71 -0.45 11.76
N ARG A 273 9.91 -0.69 12.30
CA ARG A 273 11.10 -0.97 11.50
C ARG A 273 10.97 -2.25 10.67
N ILE A 274 10.26 -3.27 11.16
CA ILE A 274 9.98 -4.50 10.38
C ILE A 274 9.10 -4.17 9.15
N VAL A 275 8.04 -3.39 9.36
CA VAL A 275 7.08 -3.03 8.31
C VAL A 275 7.66 -1.99 7.35
N CYS A 276 8.11 -0.85 7.86
CA CYS A 276 8.64 0.27 7.09
C CYS A 276 10.07 0.05 6.58
N GLY A 277 10.78 -0.95 7.11
CA GLY A 277 12.15 -1.30 6.74
C GLY A 277 13.23 -0.57 7.57
N PRO A 278 14.50 -0.97 7.42
CA PRO A 278 15.59 -0.46 8.23
C PRO A 278 15.91 1.01 7.93
N GLY A 279 16.51 1.68 8.91
CA GLY A 279 16.97 3.06 8.83
C GLY A 279 16.21 4.01 9.76
N PRO A 280 16.60 5.29 9.78
CA PRO A 280 15.94 6.32 10.59
C PRO A 280 14.51 6.60 10.11
N ILE A 281 13.68 7.12 11.02
CA ILE A 281 12.23 7.35 10.84
C ILE A 281 11.91 8.16 9.58
N TRP A 282 12.69 9.20 9.25
CA TRP A 282 12.44 10.02 8.07
C TRP A 282 12.51 9.23 6.74
N LYS A 283 13.25 8.11 6.69
CA LYS A 283 13.27 7.23 5.50
C LYS A 283 11.99 6.43 5.34
N TRP A 284 11.20 6.26 6.40
CA TRP A 284 9.92 5.57 6.34
C TRP A 284 8.90 6.39 5.57
N PHE A 285 8.98 7.72 5.67
CA PHE A 285 8.12 8.65 4.97
C PHE A 285 8.52 8.90 3.50
N ASN A 286 9.61 8.32 3.00
CA ASN A 286 10.02 8.55 1.61
C ASN A 286 9.12 7.78 0.61
N PRO A 287 8.28 8.47 -0.19
CA PRO A 287 7.32 7.82 -1.09
C PRO A 287 7.98 7.21 -2.34
N PHE A 288 9.24 7.56 -2.63
CA PHE A 288 10.02 7.06 -3.78
C PHE A 288 10.87 5.85 -3.43
N ARG A 289 10.88 5.43 -2.16
CA ARG A 289 11.65 4.28 -1.72
C ARG A 289 11.21 3.02 -2.47
N ARG A 290 12.20 2.24 -2.93
CA ARG A 290 12.01 0.87 -3.42
C ARG A 290 12.45 -0.08 -2.32
N LYS A 291 11.50 -0.79 -1.71
CA LYS A 291 11.84 -1.86 -0.77
C LYS A 291 12.22 -3.09 -1.60
N ARG A 292 13.51 -3.45 -1.63
CA ARG A 292 13.95 -4.74 -2.17
C ARG A 292 13.56 -5.78 -1.13
N TRP A 293 12.52 -6.54 -1.41
CA TRP A 293 12.18 -7.72 -0.64
C TRP A 293 13.31 -8.74 -0.83
N LYS A 294 14.01 -9.07 0.27
CA LYS A 294 14.78 -10.30 0.29
C LYS A 294 13.77 -11.45 0.36
N PRO A 295 13.93 -12.53 -0.42
CA PRO A 295 13.09 -13.71 -0.28
C PRO A 295 13.04 -14.13 1.19
N TYR A 296 11.87 -14.60 1.65
CA TYR A 296 11.55 -14.94 3.04
C TYR A 296 12.67 -15.72 3.77
N PHE A 297 13.42 -16.55 3.05
CA PHE A 297 14.55 -17.35 3.54
C PHE A 297 15.74 -16.59 4.14
N VAL A 298 15.91 -15.28 3.90
CA VAL A 298 17.05 -14.55 4.47
C VAL A 298 16.78 -14.07 5.91
N TYR A 299 15.54 -14.12 6.40
CA TYR A 299 15.23 -13.69 7.77
C TYR A 299 15.38 -14.80 8.83
N GLN A 300 15.30 -16.08 8.46
CA GLN A 300 15.49 -17.19 9.40
C GLN A 300 16.96 -17.63 9.59
N GLN A 301 17.87 -17.29 8.66
CA GLN A 301 19.30 -17.62 8.80
C GLN A 301 20.06 -16.75 9.82
N HIS A 302 19.42 -15.75 10.44
CA HIS A 302 20.03 -14.88 11.45
C HIS A 302 19.33 -14.92 12.81
N GLN A 303 18.51 -15.94 13.05
CA GLN A 303 17.90 -16.22 14.35
C GLN A 303 18.31 -17.59 14.92
N VAL A 304 19.44 -18.13 14.45
CA VAL A 304 20.14 -19.27 15.05
C VAL A 304 21.44 -18.76 15.65
#